data_AF-A0A7V2UFC9-F1
#
_entry.id   AF-A0A7V2UFC9-F1
#
_cell.length_a   1.000
_cell.length_b   1.000
_cell.length_c   1.000
_cell.angle_alpha   90.00
_cell.angle_beta   90.00
_cell.angle_gamma   90.00
#
_symmetry.space_group_name_H-M   'P 1'
#
loop_
_entity.id
_entity.type
_entity.pdbx_description
1 polymer ?
#
loop_
_entity_poly.entity_id
_entity_poly.type
_entity_poly.pdbx_seq_one_letter_code
_entity_poly.pdbx_strand_id
1 'polypeptide(L)'
;MTDAALTAEAGLAPWLQDQLAQLRQQRGHALLLSGPPGLGQYSLALALARAWLCEQPTPQGACGQCTSCHAIDVRTHPDLCVLMPETLSIELGWPLDEK
;
A
#
# COMPACT_ATOMS: atom_id res chain seq x y z
N MET A 1 23.10 11.03 1.93
CA MET A 1 23.04 9.66 2.48
C MET A 1 21.94 9.66 3.54
N THR A 2 20.69 9.76 3.11
CA THR A 2 19.54 9.86 4.01
C THR A 2 18.92 8.49 4.11
N ASP A 3 18.73 8.07 5.35
CA ASP A 3 18.39 6.75 5.83
C ASP A 3 17.06 6.24 5.23
N ALA A 4 17.13 5.11 4.51
CA ALA A 4 16.03 4.42 3.85
C ALA A 4 15.38 3.38 4.77
N ALA A 5 15.42 3.60 6.08
CA ALA A 5 14.60 2.86 7.02
C ALA A 5 13.18 3.47 7.03
N LEU A 6 12.37 3.08 6.04
CA LEU A 6 10.90 3.16 6.12
C LEU A 6 10.45 2.20 7.24
N THR A 7 10.56 2.66 8.48
CA THR A 7 10.02 1.99 9.65
C THR A 7 8.50 1.92 9.51
N ALA A 8 8.01 0.68 9.59
CA ALA A 8 6.64 0.25 9.39
C ALA A 8 5.64 0.70 10.50
N GLU A 9 5.73 1.93 11.00
CA GLU A 9 4.83 2.42 12.07
C GLU A 9 4.20 3.81 11.85
N ALA A 10 4.48 4.51 10.74
CA ALA A 10 3.78 5.76 10.45
C ALA A 10 2.51 5.49 9.64
N GLY A 11 1.34 5.70 10.25
CA GLY A 11 0.05 5.70 9.54
C GLY A 11 0.05 6.62 8.31
N LEU A 12 -0.89 6.38 7.40
CA LEU A 12 -1.00 7.13 6.14
C LEU A 12 -1.01 8.65 6.39
N ALA A 13 -0.19 9.39 5.63
CA ALA A 13 -0.06 10.83 5.77
C ALA A 13 -1.43 11.54 5.77
N PRO A 14 -1.64 12.60 6.59
CA PRO A 14 -2.96 13.22 6.76
C PRO A 14 -3.63 13.64 5.45
N TRP A 15 -2.85 14.18 4.51
CA TRP A 15 -3.35 14.66 3.22
C TRP A 15 -3.72 13.55 2.22
N LEU A 16 -3.55 12.27 2.58
CA LEU A 16 -3.94 11.11 1.78
C LEU A 16 -5.16 10.37 2.36
N GLN A 17 -5.57 10.70 3.59
CA GLN A 17 -6.65 9.99 4.28
C GLN A 17 -8.00 10.20 3.57
N ASP A 18 -8.28 11.43 3.12
CA ASP A 18 -9.50 11.76 2.38
C ASP A 18 -9.56 11.04 1.03
N GLN A 19 -8.43 10.96 0.32
CA GLN A 19 -8.29 10.27 -0.95
C GLN A 19 -8.49 8.76 -0.77
N LEU A 20 -7.93 8.17 0.30
CA LEU A 20 -8.17 6.76 0.62
C LEU A 20 -9.66 6.49 0.84
N ALA A 21 -10.32 7.33 1.66
CA ALA A 21 -11.74 7.19 1.96
C ALA A 21 -12.61 7.28 0.69
N GLN A 22 -12.31 8.22 -0.19
CA GLN A 22 -13.03 8.43 -1.45
C GLN A 22 -12.77 7.29 -2.46
N LEU A 23 -11.52 6.90 -2.65
CA LEU A 23 -11.13 5.88 -3.64
C LEU A 23 -11.62 4.49 -3.27
N ARG A 24 -11.68 4.15 -1.98
CA ARG A 24 -12.18 2.85 -1.53
C ARG A 24 -13.63 2.60 -1.89
N GLN A 25 -14.43 3.65 -2.06
CA GLN A 25 -15.83 3.56 -2.49
C GLN A 25 -15.98 3.39 -4.01
N GLN A 26 -14.91 3.57 -4.78
CA GLN A 26 -14.94 3.43 -6.23
C GLN A 26 -15.11 1.96 -6.62
N ARG A 27 -15.96 1.70 -7.62
CA ARG A 27 -16.24 0.35 -8.14
C ARG A 27 -15.51 0.03 -9.44
N GLY A 28 -14.59 0.90 -9.87
CA GLY A 28 -13.79 0.69 -11.06
C GLY A 28 -12.76 -0.42 -10.84
N HIS A 29 -12.65 -1.33 -11.81
CA HIS A 29 -11.63 -2.41 -11.83
C HIS A 29 -10.18 -1.92 -12.05
N ALA A 30 -10.00 -0.63 -12.34
CA ALA A 30 -8.70 -0.03 -12.61
C ALA A 30 -8.72 1.43 -12.15
N LEU A 31 -7.72 1.83 -11.38
CA LEU A 31 -7.52 3.19 -10.91
C LEU A 31 -6.14 3.68 -11.34
N LEU A 32 -6.08 4.90 -11.87
CA LEU A 32 -4.81 5.59 -12.14
C LEU A 32 -4.62 6.67 -11.08
N LEU A 33 -3.61 6.51 -10.23
CA LEU A 33 -3.20 7.54 -9.28
C LEU A 33 -2.13 8.43 -9.94
N SER A 34 -2.41 9.73 -10.03
CA SER A 34 -1.50 10.70 -10.66
C SER A 34 -1.34 11.94 -9.80
N GLY A 35 -0.13 12.49 -9.78
CA GLY A 35 0.20 13.72 -9.06
C GLY A 35 1.70 14.01 -9.11
N PRO A 36 2.14 15.18 -8.60
CA PRO A 36 3.56 15.51 -8.44
C PRO A 36 4.35 14.44 -7.66
N PRO A 37 5.64 14.24 -7.98
CA PRO A 37 6.48 13.30 -7.24
C PRO A 37 6.57 13.69 -5.76
N GLY A 38 6.59 12.69 -4.88
CA GLY A 38 6.72 12.88 -3.42
C GLY A 38 5.40 13.10 -2.66
N LEU A 39 4.24 13.11 -3.33
CA LEU A 39 2.94 13.24 -2.65
C LEU A 39 2.43 11.95 -2.00
N GLY A 40 3.06 10.81 -2.29
CA GLY A 40 2.74 9.52 -1.66
C GLY A 40 1.75 8.66 -2.43
N GLN A 41 1.76 8.72 -3.77
CA GLN A 41 0.92 7.89 -4.64
C GLN A 41 1.11 6.39 -4.36
N TYR A 42 2.35 5.95 -4.16
CA TYR A 42 2.67 4.56 -3.79
C TYR A 42 2.04 4.18 -2.45
N SER A 43 2.22 5.03 -1.42
CA SER A 43 1.64 4.79 -0.09
C SER A 43 0.11 4.74 -0.13
N LEU A 44 -0.53 5.60 -0.93
CA LEU A 44 -1.97 5.58 -1.15
C LEU A 44 -2.41 4.30 -1.88
N ALA A 45 -1.71 3.87 -2.93
CA ALA A 45 -2.01 2.65 -3.66
C ALA A 45 -1.93 1.41 -2.74
N LEU A 46 -0.86 1.30 -1.95
CA LEU A 46 -0.68 0.20 -1.02
C LEU A 46 -1.71 0.22 0.11
N ALA A 47 -2.04 1.40 0.65
CA ALA A 47 -3.09 1.55 1.65
C ALA A 47 -4.47 1.14 1.11
N LEU A 48 -4.76 1.46 -0.15
CA LEU A 48 -6.00 1.08 -0.83
C LEU A 48 -6.07 -0.44 -1.04
N ALA A 49 -5.00 -1.06 -1.56
CA ALA A 49 -4.90 -2.51 -1.68
C ALA A 49 -5.07 -3.22 -0.32
N ARG A 50 -4.39 -2.72 0.72
CA ARG A 50 -4.52 -3.23 2.09
C ARG A 50 -5.95 -3.10 2.61
N ALA A 51 -6.64 -1.98 2.33
CA ALA A 51 -8.02 -1.78 2.77
C ALA A 51 -9.03 -2.68 2.02
N TRP A 52 -8.80 -2.98 0.75
CA TRP A 52 -9.66 -3.87 -0.04
C TRP A 52 -9.47 -5.35 0.29
N LEU A 53 -8.25 -5.77 0.60
CA LEU A 53 -7.94 -7.15 0.97
C LEU A 53 -8.16 -7.43 2.47
N CYS A 54 -8.33 -6.39 3.29
CA CYS A 54 -8.57 -6.52 4.72
C CYS A 54 -9.86 -7.31 5.02
N GLU A 55 -9.77 -8.26 5.96
CA GLU A 55 -10.92 -9.05 6.41
C GLU A 55 -11.91 -8.25 7.27
N GLN A 56 -11.41 -7.20 7.95
CA GLN A 56 -12.19 -6.39 8.89
C GLN A 56 -11.93 -4.88 8.68
N PRO A 57 -12.23 -4.32 7.50
CA PRO A 57 -11.93 -2.92 7.21
C PRO A 57 -12.72 -1.97 8.12
N THR A 58 -12.10 -0.87 8.54
CA THR A 58 -12.72 0.21 9.33
C THR A 58 -13.13 1.37 8.43
N PRO A 59 -13.91 2.36 8.89
CA PRO A 59 -14.16 3.57 8.12
C PRO A 59 -12.88 4.30 7.66
N GLN A 60 -11.78 4.17 8.43
CA GLN A 60 -10.49 4.82 8.18
C GLN A 60 -9.55 4.03 7.25
N GLY A 61 -9.85 2.75 6.95
CA GLY A 61 -9.00 1.94 6.06
C GLY A 61 -8.96 0.47 6.48
N ALA A 62 -7.79 -0.17 6.30
CA ALA A 62 -7.53 -1.51 6.80
C ALA A 62 -7.44 -1.51 8.35
N CYS A 63 -7.82 -2.60 9.02
CA CYS A 63 -7.72 -2.67 10.49
C CYS A 63 -6.29 -2.78 11.01
N GLY A 64 -5.36 -3.26 10.19
CA GLY A 64 -3.95 -3.44 10.55
C GLY A 64 -3.64 -4.58 11.52
N GLN A 65 -4.63 -5.37 11.94
CA GLN A 65 -4.44 -6.45 12.92
C GLN A 65 -4.87 -7.84 12.42
N CYS A 66 -5.67 -7.93 11.35
CA CYS A 66 -6.09 -9.22 10.79
C CYS A 66 -4.95 -9.93 10.05
N THR A 67 -5.10 -11.23 9.83
CA THR A 67 -4.10 -12.07 9.14
C THR A 67 -3.79 -11.54 7.74
N SER A 68 -4.81 -11.14 6.98
CA SER A 68 -4.61 -10.46 5.68
C SER A 68 -3.75 -9.19 5.79
N CYS A 69 -4.02 -8.30 6.75
CA CYS A 69 -3.21 -7.09 6.94
C CYS A 69 -1.75 -7.43 7.25
N HIS A 70 -1.53 -8.38 8.17
CA HIS A 70 -0.18 -8.84 8.49
C HIS A 70 0.54 -9.43 7.28
N ALA A 71 -0.13 -10.27 6.49
CA ALA A 71 0.44 -10.86 5.27
C ALA A 71 0.85 -9.80 4.23
N ILE A 72 0.12 -8.68 4.13
CA ILE A 72 0.51 -7.55 3.29
C ILE A 72 1.74 -6.84 3.86
N ASP A 73 1.78 -6.60 5.17
CA ASP A 73 2.89 -5.92 5.83
C ASP A 73 4.21 -6.71 5.69
N VAL A 74 4.14 -8.05 5.67
CA VAL A 74 5.27 -8.94 5.39
C VAL A 74 5.38 -9.39 3.93
N ARG A 75 4.60 -8.81 3.01
CA ARG A 75 4.69 -9.00 1.53
C ARG A 75 4.48 -10.44 1.04
N THR A 76 3.59 -11.18 1.68
CA THR A 76 3.25 -12.59 1.36
C THR A 76 1.76 -12.81 1.09
N HIS A 77 0.95 -11.75 1.03
CA HIS A 77 -0.49 -11.89 0.79
C HIS A 77 -0.76 -12.53 -0.58
N PRO A 78 -1.47 -13.67 -0.65
CA PRO A 78 -1.60 -14.45 -1.89
C PRO A 78 -2.35 -13.71 -3.00
N ASP A 79 -3.29 -12.84 -2.64
CA ASP A 79 -4.08 -12.05 -3.60
C ASP A 79 -3.48 -10.67 -3.92
N LEU A 80 -2.27 -10.35 -3.43
CA LEU A 80 -1.60 -9.09 -3.72
C LEU A 80 -0.42 -9.35 -4.67
N CYS A 81 -0.57 -8.91 -5.93
CA CYS A 81 0.52 -8.87 -6.89
C CYS A 81 1.02 -7.44 -7.03
N VAL A 82 2.34 -7.23 -6.93
CA VAL A 82 2.97 -5.93 -7.10
C VAL A 82 4.01 -6.02 -8.21
N LEU A 83 3.82 -5.21 -9.26
CA LEU A 83 4.70 -5.18 -10.41
C LEU A 83 5.45 -3.85 -10.44
N MET A 84 6.78 -3.91 -10.42
CA MET A 84 7.66 -2.75 -10.50
C MET A 84 9.06 -3.16 -10.99
N PRO A 85 9.91 -2.21 -11.44
CA PRO A 85 11.30 -2.49 -11.77
C PRO A 85 12.08 -3.06 -10.58
N GLU A 86 13.05 -3.94 -10.83
CA GLU A 86 13.83 -4.63 -9.80
C GLU A 86 14.57 -3.65 -8.88
N THR A 87 15.09 -2.55 -9.43
CA THR A 87 15.75 -1.51 -8.65
C THR A 87 14.80 -0.91 -7.60
N LEU A 88 13.54 -0.67 -7.99
CA LEU A 88 12.53 -0.12 -7.10
C LEU A 88 12.04 -1.16 -6.08
N SER A 89 11.96 -2.44 -6.48
CA SER A 89 11.66 -3.53 -5.55
C SER A 89 12.68 -3.58 -4.41
N ILE A 90 13.97 -3.52 -4.73
CA ILE A 90 15.04 -3.51 -3.73
C ILE A 90 14.94 -2.28 -2.82
N GLU A 91 14.81 -1.09 -3.40
CA GLU A 91 14.71 0.17 -2.64
C GLU A 91 13.52 0.19 -1.68
N LEU A 92 12.38 -0.36 -2.11
CA LEU A 92 11.16 -0.42 -1.31
C LEU A 92 11.08 -1.69 -0.46
N GLY A 93 12.03 -2.62 -0.54
CA GLY A 93 12.10 -3.87 0.24
C GLY A 93 11.17 -5.00 -0.21
N TRP A 94 10.71 -5.01 -1.47
CA TRP A 94 9.91 -6.12 -2.03
C TRP A 94 10.82 -7.30 -2.38
N PRO A 95 10.38 -8.55 -2.13
CA PRO A 95 11.12 -9.72 -2.58
C PRO A 95 11.25 -9.68 -4.11
N LEU A 96 12.40 -10.12 -4.61
CA LEU A 96 12.59 -10.35 -6.03
C LEU A 96 12.08 -11.74 -6.37
N ASP A 97 11.41 -11.87 -7.51
CA ASP A 97 11.04 -13.18 -8.04
C ASP A 97 12.33 -13.96 -8.36
N GLU A 98 12.57 -15.05 -7.63
CA GLU A 98 13.63 -16.01 -7.95
C GLU A 98 13.22 -16.74 -9.23
N LYS A 99 13.82 -16.34 -10.34
CA LYS A 99 13.62 -16.97 -11.65
C LYS A 99 14.58 -18.13 -11.86
#